data_AF-A0A2M9P3P9-F1
#
_entry.id   AF-A0A2M9P3P9-F1
#
_cell.length_a   1.000
_cell.length_b   1.000
_cell.length_c   1.000
_cell.angle_alpha   90.00
_cell.angle_beta   90.00
_cell.angle_gamma   90.00
#
_symmetry.space_group_name_H-M   'P 1'
#
loop_
_entity.id
_entity.type
_entity.pdbx_description
1 polymer ?
#
loop_
_entity_poly.entity_id
_entity_poly.type
_entity_poly.pdbx_seq_one_letter_code
_entity_poly.pdbx_strand_id
1 'polypeptide(L)'
;MTEEKVLPKQKLRAIIAGLAVLNLLTIIIFVIKPLITSKSVIGEETAARVGSKDISREAWINELEKRYGEDVLEEMVDKEVVKQAAEKYKVKISNKEVDRELKMMKTMYGAAGQTLNKSTDQLRQEVQSSLLLEKLLTKDVSVSGAVMEKYYDDNKDIYRIPTTYHISHITTSTKKQAEKIRRELAKGVSFEVLAMEKSLDEFTANQGGDMGYI
;
A
#
# COMPACT_ATOMS: atom_id res chain seq x y z
N MET A 1 24.03 19.89 -80.21
CA MET A 1 24.76 18.61 -80.11
C MET A 1 24.97 18.30 -78.65
N THR A 2 24.23 17.34 -78.13
CA THR A 2 24.54 16.67 -76.86
C THR A 2 23.88 15.29 -76.96
N GLU A 3 24.69 14.30 -77.36
CA GLU A 3 24.28 12.89 -77.35
C GLU A 3 24.02 12.47 -75.90
N GLU A 4 22.77 12.13 -75.63
CA GLU A 4 22.35 11.58 -74.35
C GLU A 4 22.87 10.14 -74.26
N LYS A 5 23.93 9.93 -73.47
CA LYS A 5 24.63 8.66 -73.36
C LYS A 5 23.76 7.68 -72.53
N VAL A 6 22.83 7.01 -73.19
CA VAL A 6 21.94 6.01 -72.55
C VAL A 6 22.77 4.83 -72.04
N LEU A 7 22.66 4.54 -70.74
CA LEU A 7 23.37 3.44 -70.09
C LEU A 7 22.94 2.08 -70.67
N PRO A 8 23.89 1.17 -70.97
CA PRO A 8 23.56 -0.14 -71.53
C PRO A 8 22.75 -0.99 -70.54
N LYS A 9 21.76 -1.74 -71.05
CA LYS A 9 20.76 -2.50 -70.26
C LYS A 9 21.39 -3.45 -69.21
N GLN A 10 22.59 -3.97 -69.46
CA GLN A 10 23.33 -4.80 -68.50
C GLN A 10 23.80 -4.01 -67.27
N LYS A 11 24.25 -2.77 -67.45
CA LYS A 11 24.62 -1.87 -66.35
C LYS A 11 23.40 -1.45 -65.54
N LEU A 12 22.25 -1.23 -66.19
CA LEU A 12 21.00 -0.91 -65.52
C LEU A 12 20.51 -2.08 -64.63
N ARG A 13 20.59 -3.32 -65.12
CA ARG A 13 20.26 -4.52 -64.33
C ARG A 13 21.20 -4.70 -63.14
N ALA A 14 22.49 -4.44 -63.31
CA ALA A 14 23.46 -4.50 -62.21
C ALA A 14 23.17 -3.44 -61.12
N ILE A 15 22.78 -2.23 -61.51
CA ILE A 15 22.39 -1.16 -60.58
C ILE A 15 21.10 -1.53 -59.81
N ILE A 16 20.09 -2.07 -60.49
CA ILE A 16 18.84 -2.51 -59.85
C ILE A 16 19.12 -3.65 -58.85
N ALA A 17 19.97 -4.62 -59.22
CA ALA A 17 20.36 -5.70 -58.32
C ALA A 17 21.12 -5.16 -57.10
N GLY A 18 22.05 -4.20 -57.30
CA GLY A 18 22.77 -3.54 -56.21
C GLY A 18 21.85 -2.77 -55.26
N LEU A 19 20.87 -2.04 -55.80
CA LEU A 19 19.86 -1.33 -55.01
C LEU A 19 18.94 -2.28 -54.25
N ALA A 20 18.55 -3.41 -54.85
CA ALA A 20 17.75 -4.43 -54.18
C ALA A 20 18.51 -5.07 -53.01
N VAL A 21 19.80 -5.40 -53.20
CA VAL A 21 20.65 -5.93 -52.12
C VAL A 21 20.85 -4.89 -51.01
N LEU A 22 21.08 -3.62 -51.37
CA LEU A 22 21.22 -2.54 -50.39
C LEU A 22 19.92 -2.35 -49.57
N ASN A 23 18.76 -2.42 -50.23
CA ASN A 23 17.46 -2.31 -49.56
C ASN A 23 17.21 -3.49 -48.61
N LEU A 24 17.53 -4.72 -49.06
CA LEU A 24 17.48 -5.91 -48.21
C LEU A 24 18.42 -5.79 -47.00
N LEU A 25 19.64 -5.29 -47.20
CA LEU A 25 20.60 -5.05 -46.11
C LEU A 25 20.09 -3.98 -45.14
N THR A 26 19.45 -2.91 -45.62
CA THR A 26 18.86 -1.90 -44.74
C THR A 26 17.68 -2.45 -43.95
N ILE A 27 16.82 -3.28 -44.55
CA ILE A 27 15.73 -3.97 -43.82
C ILE A 27 16.31 -4.91 -42.77
N ILE A 28 17.36 -5.68 -43.11
CA ILE A 28 18.02 -6.58 -42.16
C ILE A 28 18.63 -5.80 -40.99
N ILE A 29 19.29 -4.67 -41.24
CA ILE A 29 19.98 -3.89 -40.21
C ILE A 29 19.02 -3.06 -39.35
N PHE A 30 18.01 -2.43 -39.95
CA PHE A 30 17.14 -1.47 -39.25
C PHE A 30 15.81 -2.06 -38.78
N VAL A 31 15.36 -3.19 -39.35
CA VAL A 31 14.10 -3.82 -38.95
C VAL A 31 14.37 -5.13 -38.23
N ILE A 32 15.15 -6.03 -38.84
CA ILE A 32 15.35 -7.38 -38.31
C ILE A 32 16.33 -7.39 -37.13
N LYS A 33 17.47 -6.68 -37.22
CA LYS A 33 18.45 -6.61 -36.13
C LYS A 33 17.85 -6.07 -34.83
N PRO A 34 17.19 -4.89 -34.77
CA PRO A 34 16.57 -4.42 -33.54
C PRO A 34 15.42 -5.31 -33.08
N LEU A 35 14.73 -6.04 -33.96
CA LEU A 35 13.71 -7.03 -33.58
C LEU A 35 14.33 -8.30 -32.94
N ILE A 36 15.49 -8.76 -33.43
CA ILE A 36 16.22 -9.91 -32.86
C ILE A 36 16.93 -9.50 -31.56
N THR A 37 17.56 -8.31 -31.53
CA THR A 37 18.22 -7.78 -30.33
C THR A 37 17.19 -7.44 -29.25
N SER A 38 16.01 -6.89 -29.58
CA SER A 38 14.93 -6.68 -28.59
C SER A 38 14.37 -8.00 -28.06
N LYS A 39 14.24 -9.04 -28.91
CA LYS A 39 13.84 -10.37 -28.44
C LYS A 39 14.89 -11.05 -27.56
N SER A 40 16.18 -10.78 -27.80
CA SER A 40 17.31 -11.26 -26.98
C SER A 40 17.46 -10.49 -25.66
N VAL A 41 17.12 -9.20 -25.62
CA VAL A 41 17.18 -8.38 -24.39
C VAL A 41 15.95 -8.58 -23.49
N ILE A 42 14.84 -9.07 -24.03
CA ILE A 42 13.61 -9.37 -23.26
C ILE A 42 13.57 -10.83 -22.75
N GLY A 43 14.57 -11.66 -23.10
CA GLY A 43 14.45 -13.12 -23.02
C GLY A 43 15.35 -13.89 -22.03
N GLU A 44 16.20 -13.28 -21.21
CA GLU A 44 17.08 -14.03 -20.30
C GLU A 44 17.31 -13.35 -18.92
N GLU A 45 16.35 -12.59 -18.40
CA GLU A 45 16.43 -12.20 -16.99
C GLU A 45 16.22 -13.43 -16.11
N THR A 46 17.29 -13.83 -15.41
CA THR A 46 17.25 -14.89 -14.40
C THR A 46 16.61 -14.32 -13.13
N ALA A 47 15.45 -14.84 -12.74
CA ALA A 47 14.77 -14.46 -11.51
C ALA A 47 15.43 -15.08 -10.28
N ALA A 48 15.91 -16.32 -10.40
CA ALA A 48 16.64 -17.01 -9.35
C ALA A 48 17.51 -18.14 -9.92
N ARG A 49 18.55 -18.55 -9.19
CA ARG A 49 19.41 -19.69 -9.52
C ARG A 49 19.47 -20.66 -8.35
N VAL A 50 19.31 -21.96 -8.62
CA VAL A 50 19.46 -23.04 -7.63
C VAL A 50 20.53 -24.01 -8.12
N GLY A 51 21.72 -23.93 -7.54
CA GLY A 51 22.89 -24.68 -8.03
C GLY A 51 23.28 -24.25 -9.45
N SER A 52 23.18 -25.17 -10.40
CA SER A 52 23.45 -24.93 -11.83
C SER A 52 22.20 -24.65 -12.67
N LYS A 53 21.00 -24.64 -12.07
CA LYS A 53 19.74 -24.43 -12.80
C LYS A 53 19.20 -23.02 -12.57
N ASP A 54 18.84 -22.37 -13.67
CA ASP A 54 18.23 -21.04 -13.68
C ASP A 54 16.70 -21.13 -13.73
N ILE A 55 16.05 -20.22 -13.01
CA ILE A 55 14.62 -19.94 -13.10
C ILE A 55 14.49 -18.61 -13.83
N SER A 56 13.90 -18.64 -15.03
CA SER A 56 13.69 -17.42 -15.82
C SER A 56 12.56 -16.57 -15.25
N ARG A 57 12.65 -15.25 -15.44
CA ARG A 57 11.58 -14.30 -15.10
C ARG A 57 10.27 -14.65 -15.79
N GLU A 58 10.32 -15.10 -17.03
CA GLU A 58 9.15 -15.57 -17.78
C GLU A 58 8.47 -16.77 -17.10
N ALA A 59 9.24 -17.80 -16.74
CA ALA A 59 8.69 -18.97 -16.07
C ALA A 59 8.05 -18.62 -14.72
N TRP A 60 8.67 -17.70 -13.98
CA TRP A 60 8.12 -17.18 -12.73
C TRP A 60 6.82 -16.39 -12.95
N ILE A 61 6.78 -15.46 -13.91
CA ILE A 61 5.58 -14.66 -14.21
C ILE A 61 4.43 -15.54 -14.69
N ASN A 62 4.69 -16.49 -15.59
CA ASN A 62 3.67 -17.41 -16.07
C ASN A 62 3.07 -18.24 -14.92
N GLU A 63 3.90 -18.64 -13.94
CA GLU A 63 3.43 -19.35 -12.76
C GLU A 63 2.63 -18.43 -11.82
N LEU A 64 3.00 -17.15 -11.69
CA LEU A 64 2.20 -16.16 -10.94
C LEU A 64 0.86 -15.89 -11.60
N GLU A 65 0.84 -15.66 -12.92
CA GLU A 65 -0.37 -15.46 -13.70
C GLU A 65 -1.30 -16.67 -13.59
N LYS A 66 -0.75 -17.88 -13.68
CA LYS A 66 -1.53 -19.11 -13.52
C LYS A 66 -2.13 -19.26 -12.11
N ARG A 67 -1.43 -18.79 -11.07
CA ARG A 67 -1.88 -18.95 -9.67
C ARG A 67 -2.80 -17.84 -9.18
N TYR A 68 -2.55 -16.61 -9.63
CA TYR A 68 -3.16 -15.40 -9.07
C TYR A 68 -3.66 -14.42 -10.15
N GLY A 69 -3.45 -14.72 -11.44
CA GLY A 69 -3.74 -13.79 -12.53
C GLY A 69 -5.22 -13.45 -12.64
N GLU A 70 -6.11 -14.41 -12.40
CA GLU A 70 -7.56 -14.19 -12.38
C GLU A 70 -7.96 -13.21 -11.26
N ASP A 71 -7.61 -13.54 -10.01
CA ASP A 71 -7.91 -12.70 -8.83
C ASP A 71 -7.33 -11.28 -8.98
N VAL A 72 -6.07 -11.16 -9.43
CA VAL A 72 -5.41 -9.86 -9.60
C VAL A 72 -6.06 -9.06 -10.72
N LEU A 73 -6.42 -9.71 -11.83
CA LEU A 73 -7.10 -9.03 -12.94
C LEU A 73 -8.49 -8.56 -12.52
N GLU A 74 -9.25 -9.39 -11.81
CA GLU A 74 -10.56 -9.02 -11.26
C GLU A 74 -10.43 -7.81 -10.33
N GLU A 75 -9.49 -7.83 -9.38
CA GLU A 75 -9.23 -6.70 -8.47
C GLU A 75 -8.88 -5.41 -9.23
N MET A 76 -8.06 -5.52 -10.30
CA MET A 76 -7.70 -4.37 -11.13
C MET A 76 -8.90 -3.82 -11.90
N VAL A 77 -9.75 -4.70 -12.44
CA VAL A 77 -10.98 -4.32 -13.13
C VAL A 77 -11.93 -3.61 -12.16
N ASP A 78 -12.17 -4.17 -10.98
CA ASP A 78 -13.03 -3.58 -9.96
C ASP A 78 -12.58 -2.18 -9.54
N LYS A 79 -11.29 -2.01 -9.27
CA LYS A 79 -10.72 -0.70 -8.93
C LYS A 79 -10.94 0.33 -10.03
N GLU A 80 -10.73 -0.06 -11.29
CA GLU A 80 -10.90 0.84 -12.42
C GLU A 80 -12.39 1.16 -12.66
N VAL A 81 -13.29 0.20 -12.49
CA VAL A 81 -14.75 0.42 -12.54
C VAL A 81 -15.19 1.43 -11.48
N VAL A 82 -14.73 1.26 -10.23
CA VAL A 82 -15.03 2.20 -9.13
C VAL A 82 -14.53 3.61 -9.46
N LYS A 83 -13.30 3.72 -9.97
CA LYS A 83 -12.72 5.01 -10.35
C LYS A 83 -13.51 5.70 -11.45
N GLN A 84 -13.86 4.98 -12.52
CA GLN A 84 -14.66 5.52 -13.63
C GLN A 84 -16.08 5.90 -13.17
N ALA A 85 -16.70 5.09 -12.32
CA ALA A 85 -18.00 5.41 -11.72
C ALA A 85 -17.92 6.68 -10.86
N ALA A 86 -16.88 6.83 -10.03
CA ALA A 86 -16.66 8.01 -9.21
C ALA A 86 -16.52 9.27 -10.08
N GLU A 87 -15.76 9.20 -11.17
CA GLU A 87 -15.62 10.30 -12.14
C GLU A 87 -16.96 10.65 -12.81
N LYS A 88 -17.66 9.63 -13.33
CA LYS A 88 -18.97 9.79 -13.99
C LYS A 88 -20.00 10.45 -13.06
N TYR A 89 -20.06 10.00 -11.81
CA TYR A 89 -21.00 10.48 -10.81
C TYR A 89 -20.49 11.66 -9.98
N LYS A 90 -19.31 12.17 -10.31
CA LYS A 90 -18.63 13.31 -9.67
C LYS A 90 -18.43 13.13 -8.17
N VAL A 91 -18.23 11.89 -7.72
CA VAL A 91 -17.91 11.54 -6.35
C VAL A 91 -16.42 11.81 -6.13
N LYS A 92 -16.09 12.55 -5.07
CA LYS A 92 -14.71 12.89 -4.72
C LYS A 92 -14.39 12.46 -3.29
N ILE A 93 -13.15 12.09 -3.08
CA ILE A 93 -12.58 11.81 -1.76
C ILE A 93 -11.40 12.76 -1.53
N SER A 94 -11.37 13.38 -0.36
CA SER A 94 -10.28 14.28 0.03
C SER A 94 -9.17 13.52 0.74
N ASN A 95 -7.95 14.05 0.67
CA ASN A 95 -6.83 13.49 1.43
C ASN A 95 -7.12 13.41 2.94
N LYS A 96 -7.87 14.37 3.48
CA LYS A 96 -8.25 14.38 4.90
C LYS A 96 -9.13 13.19 5.29
N GLU A 97 -10.01 12.75 4.41
CA GLU A 97 -10.87 11.57 4.64
C GLU A 97 -10.02 10.31 4.64
N VAL A 98 -9.11 10.18 3.67
CA VAL A 98 -8.16 9.06 3.60
C VAL A 98 -7.24 9.03 4.84
N ASP A 99 -6.72 10.19 5.26
CA ASP A 99 -5.86 10.30 6.44
C ASP A 99 -6.60 9.94 7.74
N ARG A 100 -7.89 10.29 7.83
CA ARG A 100 -8.74 9.93 8.96
C ARG A 100 -8.92 8.42 9.02
N GLU A 101 -9.25 7.80 7.90
CA GLU A 101 -9.48 6.35 7.84
C GLU A 101 -8.20 5.58 8.18
N LEU A 102 -7.06 5.99 7.60
CA LEU A 102 -5.75 5.43 7.94
C LEU A 102 -5.42 5.56 9.44
N LYS A 103 -5.81 6.67 10.07
CA LYS A 103 -5.63 6.85 11.51
C LYS A 103 -6.53 5.93 12.32
N MET A 104 -7.82 5.81 11.95
CA MET A 104 -8.76 4.89 12.59
C MET A 104 -8.26 3.44 12.51
N MET A 105 -7.83 3.00 11.33
CA MET A 105 -7.23 1.68 11.14
C MET A 105 -6.01 1.50 12.07
N LYS A 106 -5.09 2.46 12.11
CA LYS A 106 -3.90 2.39 13.00
C LYS A 106 -4.28 2.31 14.47
N THR A 107 -5.30 3.06 14.92
CA THR A 107 -5.77 3.03 16.30
C THR A 107 -6.42 1.69 16.64
N MET A 108 -7.21 1.10 15.74
CA MET A 108 -7.88 -0.18 15.98
C MET A 108 -6.90 -1.36 15.98
N TYR A 109 -5.87 -1.35 15.13
CA TYR A 109 -4.92 -2.45 15.00
C TYR A 109 -3.63 -2.26 15.82
N GLY A 110 -3.41 -1.08 16.41
CA GLY A 110 -2.27 -0.81 17.30
C GLY A 110 -0.92 -1.21 16.70
N ALA A 111 -0.06 -1.85 17.51
CA ALA A 111 1.25 -2.37 17.07
C ALA A 111 1.14 -3.51 16.05
N ALA A 112 0.03 -4.26 16.00
CA ALA A 112 -0.22 -5.29 14.99
C ALA A 112 -0.49 -4.68 13.58
N GLY A 113 -0.80 -3.39 13.51
CA GLY A 113 -0.84 -2.63 12.26
C GLY A 113 0.55 -2.40 11.64
N GLN A 114 1.64 -2.53 12.41
CA GLN A 114 3.01 -2.38 11.89
C GLN A 114 3.45 -3.56 11.02
N THR A 115 2.81 -4.74 11.17
CA THR A 115 3.03 -5.91 10.30
C THR A 115 2.33 -5.78 8.93
N LEU A 116 1.61 -4.69 8.67
CA LEU A 116 1.20 -4.31 7.32
C LEU A 116 2.44 -3.85 6.55
N ASN A 117 3.26 -4.79 6.10
CA ASN A 117 4.40 -4.62 5.19
C ASN A 117 3.96 -4.17 3.77
N LYS A 118 2.88 -3.39 3.64
CA LYS A 118 2.53 -2.69 2.41
C LYS A 118 3.21 -1.32 2.45
N SER A 119 3.68 -0.82 1.31
CA SER A 119 4.15 0.56 1.27
C SER A 119 2.99 1.48 1.69
N THR A 120 3.29 2.57 2.41
CA THR A 120 2.28 3.55 2.85
C THR A 120 1.37 3.99 1.70
N ASP A 121 1.91 4.03 0.47
CA ASP A 121 1.19 4.43 -0.73
C ASP A 121 0.18 3.38 -1.22
N GLN A 122 0.54 2.08 -1.20
CA GLN A 122 -0.39 1.01 -1.59
C GLN A 122 -1.59 0.96 -0.65
N LEU A 123 -1.35 1.02 0.67
CA LEU A 123 -2.41 1.07 1.67
C LEU A 123 -3.30 2.30 1.47
N ARG A 124 -2.70 3.44 1.14
CA ARG A 124 -3.45 4.67 0.85
C ARG A 124 -4.37 4.50 -0.36
N GLN A 125 -3.90 3.88 -1.44
CA GLN A 125 -4.70 3.61 -2.64
C GLN A 125 -5.85 2.63 -2.37
N GLU A 126 -5.63 1.62 -1.54
CA GLU A 126 -6.68 0.69 -1.11
C GLU A 126 -7.78 1.40 -0.32
N VAL A 127 -7.38 2.18 0.70
CA VAL A 127 -8.32 3.00 1.48
C VAL A 127 -9.08 3.97 0.58
N GLN A 128 -8.39 4.63 -0.35
CA GLN A 128 -9.02 5.55 -1.29
C GLN A 128 -10.08 4.84 -2.16
N SER A 129 -9.76 3.65 -2.68
CA SER A 129 -10.69 2.87 -3.52
C SER A 129 -11.91 2.41 -2.72
N SER A 130 -11.70 1.93 -1.49
CA SER A 130 -12.78 1.52 -0.59
C SER A 130 -13.73 2.67 -0.26
N LEU A 131 -13.19 3.84 0.10
CA LEU A 131 -14.00 5.02 0.42
C LEU A 131 -14.77 5.56 -0.80
N LEU A 132 -14.20 5.46 -2.00
CA LEU A 132 -14.89 5.85 -3.23
C LEU A 132 -16.08 4.91 -3.50
N LEU A 133 -15.88 3.60 -3.37
CA LEU A 133 -16.93 2.61 -3.52
C LEU A 133 -18.06 2.84 -2.50
N GLU A 134 -17.72 3.02 -1.22
CA GLU A 134 -18.70 3.32 -0.16
C GLU A 134 -19.55 4.53 -0.52
N LYS A 135 -18.92 5.65 -0.89
CA LYS A 135 -19.65 6.87 -1.28
C LYS A 135 -20.51 6.68 -2.52
N LEU A 136 -20.09 5.85 -3.47
CA LEU A 136 -20.89 5.55 -4.66
C LEU A 136 -22.14 4.75 -4.28
N LEU A 137 -21.99 3.73 -3.43
CA LEU A 137 -23.10 2.90 -2.97
C LEU A 137 -24.10 3.68 -2.13
N THR A 138 -23.65 4.65 -1.34
CA THR A 138 -24.51 5.44 -0.46
C THR A 138 -24.98 6.77 -1.05
N LYS A 139 -24.57 7.11 -2.29
CA LYS A 139 -24.81 8.44 -2.89
C LYS A 139 -26.30 8.86 -2.88
N ASP A 140 -27.17 7.91 -3.22
CA ASP A 140 -28.62 8.15 -3.36
C ASP A 140 -29.41 7.61 -2.16
N VAL A 141 -28.71 7.16 -1.11
CA VAL A 141 -29.33 6.66 0.13
C VAL A 141 -29.60 7.84 1.05
N SER A 142 -30.88 8.07 1.36
CA SER A 142 -31.29 9.02 2.40
C SER A 142 -31.83 8.27 3.60
N VAL A 143 -31.24 8.52 4.77
CA VAL A 143 -31.69 7.93 6.04
C VAL A 143 -32.50 8.96 6.80
N SER A 144 -33.74 8.60 7.16
CA SER A 144 -34.62 9.49 7.93
C SER A 144 -34.15 9.63 9.39
N GLY A 145 -34.50 10.76 10.03
CA GLY A 145 -34.22 10.99 11.45
C GLY A 145 -34.75 9.89 12.37
N ALA A 146 -35.98 9.41 12.11
CA ALA A 146 -36.59 8.34 12.89
C ALA A 146 -35.81 7.01 12.81
N VAL A 147 -35.26 6.68 11.65
CA VAL A 147 -34.41 5.48 11.48
C VAL A 147 -33.08 5.65 12.24
N MET A 148 -32.48 6.84 12.19
CA MET A 148 -31.26 7.13 12.95
C MET A 148 -31.49 7.05 14.46
N GLU A 149 -32.57 7.64 14.96
CA GLU A 149 -32.93 7.62 16.38
C GLU A 149 -33.20 6.20 16.86
N LYS A 150 -33.99 5.42 16.10
CA LYS A 150 -34.23 4.01 16.42
C LYS A 150 -32.93 3.21 16.46
N TYR A 151 -32.05 3.38 15.47
CA TYR A 151 -30.77 2.68 15.43
C TYR A 151 -29.88 3.06 16.62
N TYR A 152 -29.83 4.34 16.98
CA TYR A 152 -29.11 4.80 18.17
C TYR A 152 -29.68 4.15 19.44
N ASP A 153 -31.00 4.17 19.62
CA ASP A 153 -31.68 3.62 20.79
C ASP A 153 -31.47 2.12 20.94
N ASP A 154 -31.56 1.36 19.85
CA ASP A 154 -31.35 -0.08 19.82
C ASP A 154 -29.87 -0.46 20.09
N ASN A 155 -28.93 0.45 19.84
CA ASN A 155 -27.48 0.18 19.90
C ASN A 155 -26.74 1.08 20.90
N LYS A 156 -27.40 1.65 21.91
CA LYS A 156 -26.77 2.60 22.85
C LYS A 156 -25.46 2.13 23.45
N ASP A 157 -25.33 0.83 23.68
CA ASP A 157 -24.13 0.24 24.27
C ASP A 157 -22.87 0.41 23.41
N ILE A 158 -22.97 0.44 22.07
CA ILE A 158 -21.80 0.64 21.19
C ILE A 158 -21.30 2.08 21.20
N TYR A 159 -22.16 3.02 21.59
CA TYR A 159 -21.84 4.44 21.71
C TYR A 159 -21.47 4.84 23.12
N ARG A 160 -21.61 3.93 24.09
CA ARG A 160 -21.19 4.16 25.46
C ARG A 160 -19.68 3.98 25.55
N ILE A 161 -18.97 5.10 25.60
CA ILE A 161 -17.57 5.10 26.03
C ILE A 161 -17.59 4.81 27.54
N PRO A 162 -17.08 3.66 27.99
CA PRO A 162 -17.03 3.37 29.43
C PRO A 162 -16.22 4.47 30.11
N THR A 163 -16.56 4.78 31.35
CA THR A 163 -15.70 5.66 32.16
C THR A 163 -14.35 4.99 32.30
N THR A 164 -13.34 5.58 31.68
CA THR A 164 -11.96 5.11 31.77
C THR A 164 -11.17 5.98 32.73
N TYR A 165 -10.22 5.36 33.42
CA TYR A 165 -9.34 6.04 34.35
C TYR A 165 -7.89 5.87 33.89
N HIS A 166 -7.19 7.00 33.74
CA HIS A 166 -5.74 6.97 33.58
C HIS A 166 -5.11 6.80 34.96
N ILE A 167 -4.43 5.68 35.20
CA ILE A 167 -3.94 5.35 36.53
C ILE A 167 -2.44 5.15 36.53
N SER A 168 -1.82 5.57 37.62
CA SER A 168 -0.44 5.24 37.93
C SER A 168 -0.37 4.61 39.31
N HIS A 169 0.56 3.68 39.51
CA HIS A 169 0.73 2.98 40.78
C HIS A 169 2.18 2.86 41.22
N ILE A 170 2.37 2.68 42.53
CA ILE A 170 3.66 2.42 43.14
C ILE A 170 3.53 1.17 44.00
N THR A 171 4.18 0.09 43.56
CA THR A 171 4.17 -1.17 44.30
C THR A 171 5.30 -1.18 45.32
N THR A 172 5.03 -1.54 46.57
CA THR A 172 6.05 -1.64 47.62
C THR A 172 5.93 -2.95 48.37
N SER A 173 7.00 -3.42 49.02
CA SER A 173 6.97 -4.71 49.71
C SER A 173 6.21 -4.67 51.03
N THR A 174 6.03 -3.48 51.61
CA THR A 174 5.37 -3.32 52.91
C THR A 174 4.52 -2.07 52.99
N LYS A 175 3.45 -2.12 53.79
CA LYS A 175 2.61 -0.95 54.11
C LYS A 175 3.41 0.22 54.68
N LYS A 176 4.46 -0.06 55.46
CA LYS A 176 5.31 0.98 56.05
C LYS A 176 6.04 1.80 54.98
N GLN A 177 6.49 1.16 53.90
CA GLN A 177 7.11 1.84 52.76
C GLN A 177 6.08 2.66 51.98
N ALA A 178 4.91 2.10 51.68
CA ALA A 178 3.80 2.83 51.05
C ALA A 178 3.42 4.09 51.83
N GLU A 179 3.31 4.00 53.17
CA GLU A 179 3.02 5.15 54.02
C GLU A 179 4.12 6.22 54.01
N LYS A 180 5.39 5.80 53.84
CA LYS A 180 6.50 6.76 53.66
C LYS A 180 6.35 7.52 52.35
N ILE A 181 6.06 6.82 51.26
CA ILE A 181 5.82 7.40 49.94
C ILE A 181 4.62 8.36 49.98
N ARG A 182 3.51 7.97 50.62
CA ARG A 182 2.34 8.84 50.82
C ARG A 182 2.69 10.15 51.53
N ARG A 183 3.57 10.12 52.54
CA ARG A 183 4.04 11.33 53.23
C ARG A 183 4.94 12.20 52.36
N GLU A 184 5.73 11.61 51.46
CA GLU A 184 6.58 12.36 50.53
C GLU A 184 5.74 13.00 49.42
N LEU A 185 4.73 12.30 48.90
CA LEU A 185 3.71 12.86 48.00
C LEU A 185 2.99 14.05 48.63
N ALA A 186 2.59 13.94 49.90
CA ALA A 186 1.95 15.04 50.64
C ALA A 186 2.87 16.27 50.84
N LYS A 187 4.19 16.11 50.67
CA LYS A 187 5.17 17.19 50.71
C LYS A 187 5.45 17.81 49.33
N GLY A 188 4.77 17.34 48.28
CA GLY A 188 4.88 17.86 46.91
C GLY A 188 5.94 17.19 46.04
N VAL A 189 6.46 16.02 46.44
CA VAL A 189 7.33 15.22 45.56
C VAL A 189 6.49 14.63 44.42
N SER A 190 7.02 14.63 43.20
CA SER A 190 6.35 14.06 42.01
C SER A 190 6.08 12.56 42.19
N PHE A 191 4.92 12.11 41.71
CA PHE A 191 4.53 10.71 41.77
C PHE A 191 5.41 9.86 40.87
N GLU A 192 5.69 10.36 39.67
CA GLU A 192 6.51 9.71 38.65
C GLU A 192 7.92 9.45 39.17
N VAL A 193 8.53 10.44 39.83
CA VAL A 193 9.86 10.29 40.45
C VAL A 193 9.84 9.21 41.53
N LEU A 194 8.85 9.23 42.42
CA LEU A 194 8.74 8.22 43.48
C LEU A 194 8.45 6.83 42.94
N ALA A 195 7.71 6.73 41.82
CA ALA A 195 7.47 5.47 41.14
C ALA A 195 8.76 4.91 40.54
N MET A 196 9.53 5.73 39.82
CA MET A 196 10.82 5.34 39.24
C MET A 196 11.84 4.90 40.30
N GLU A 197 11.86 5.59 41.45
CA GLU A 197 12.84 5.30 42.50
C GLU A 197 12.45 4.14 43.43
N LYS A 198 11.15 3.97 43.70
CA LYS A 198 10.68 3.16 44.85
C LYS A 198 9.67 2.08 44.50
N SER A 199 9.11 2.08 43.29
CA SER A 199 8.20 1.03 42.88
C SER A 199 8.95 -0.26 42.62
N LEU A 200 8.39 -1.38 43.09
CA LEU A 200 8.85 -2.73 42.81
C LEU A 200 8.27 -3.27 41.50
N ASP A 201 7.36 -2.53 40.85
CA ASP A 201 6.79 -2.95 39.57
C ASP A 201 7.71 -2.57 38.42
N GLU A 202 8.55 -3.51 37.98
CA GLU A 202 9.56 -3.32 36.94
C GLU A 202 8.98 -2.90 35.58
N PHE A 203 7.71 -3.21 35.32
CA PHE A 203 7.06 -2.90 34.05
C PHE A 203 6.67 -1.42 33.94
N THR A 204 6.21 -0.82 35.03
CA THR A 204 5.69 0.56 35.03
C THR A 204 6.60 1.55 35.74
N ALA A 205 7.48 1.10 36.64
CA ALA A 205 8.36 1.99 37.43
C ALA A 205 9.15 2.95 36.55
N ASN A 206 9.81 2.44 35.50
CA ASN A 206 10.60 3.23 34.56
C ASN A 206 9.78 4.23 33.72
N GLN A 207 8.46 4.09 33.73
CA GLN A 207 7.49 4.97 33.07
C GLN A 207 6.72 5.83 34.08
N GLY A 208 7.27 6.05 35.28
CA GLY A 208 6.61 6.86 36.31
C GLY A 208 5.42 6.17 36.99
N GLY A 209 5.34 4.84 36.90
CA GLY A 209 4.24 4.04 37.44
C GLY A 209 3.01 4.01 36.54
N ASP A 210 3.11 4.49 35.30
CA ASP A 210 1.98 4.59 34.37
C ASP A 210 1.44 3.20 33.97
N MET A 211 0.13 3.00 34.20
CA MET A 211 -0.60 1.80 33.77
C MET A 211 -1.49 2.07 32.56
N GLY A 212 -1.55 3.31 32.07
CA GLY A 212 -2.43 3.74 31.00
C GLY A 212 -3.89 3.84 31.42
N TYR A 213 -4.79 3.73 30.44
CA TYR A 213 -6.24 3.78 30.65
C TYR A 213 -6.80 2.39 30.91
N ILE A 214 -7.60 2.24 31.98
CA ILE A 214 -8.47 1.08 32.23
C ILE A 214 -9.94 1.47 32.23
#